data_AF-A0A920TYV3-F1
#
_entry.id   AF-A0A920TYV3-F1
#
_cell.length_a   1.000
_cell.length_b   1.000
_cell.length_c   1.000
_cell.angle_alpha   90.00
_cell.angle_beta   90.00
_cell.angle_gamma   90.00
#
_symmetry.space_group_name_H-M   'P 1'
#
loop_
_entity.id
_entity.type
_entity.pdbx_description
1 polymer ?
#
loop_
_entity_poly.entity_id
_entity_poly.type
_entity_poly.pdbx_seq_one_letter_code
_entity_poly.pdbx_strand_id
1 'polypeptide(L)' 'MKENSKILIKESCDKGVLRLLMNNLDQKNALSENMMNILIDEIKLHLLIPP' A
#
# COMPACT_ATOMS: atom_id res chain seq x y z
N MET A 1 -10.45 12.53 -8.66
CA MET A 1 -10.41 11.55 -7.55
C MET A 1 -9.48 10.42 -7.98
N LYS A 2 -8.38 10.17 -7.26
CA LYS A 2 -7.36 9.19 -7.67
C LYS A 2 -7.91 7.76 -7.50
N GLU A 3 -8.14 7.04 -8.60
CA GLU A 3 -8.63 5.65 -8.60
C GLU A 3 -7.78 4.70 -7.74
N ASN A 4 -6.50 5.01 -7.52
CA ASN A 4 -5.58 4.21 -6.71
C ASN A 4 -6.00 4.11 -5.23
N SER A 5 -6.80 5.04 -4.71
CA SER A 5 -7.24 5.02 -3.31
C SER A 5 -8.18 3.85 -2.97
N LYS A 6 -8.69 3.11 -3.96
CA LYS A 6 -9.51 1.92 -3.72
C LYS A 6 -8.70 0.63 -3.54
N ILE A 7 -7.48 0.57 -4.07
CA ILE A 7 -6.69 -0.68 -4.20
C ILE A 7 -5.77 -0.90 -3.00
N LEU A 8 -5.26 0.16 -2.38
CA LEU A 8 -4.37 0.07 -1.23
C LEU A 8 -4.89 0.95 -0.10
N ILE A 9 -5.22 0.34 1.04
CA ILE A 9 -5.61 1.02 2.26
C ILE A 9 -4.40 1.06 3.19
N LYS A 10 -4.11 2.25 3.71
CA LYS A 10 -3.03 2.47 4.65
C LYS A 10 -3.60 2.70 6.04
N GLU A 11 -3.12 1.94 7.01
CA GLU A 11 -3.47 2.12 8.42
C GLU A 11 -2.18 2.33 9.22
N SER A 12 -2.07 3.49 9.86
CA SER A 12 -1.07 3.73 10.89
C SER A 12 -1.55 3.09 12.18
N CYS A 13 -0.83 2.08 12.66
CA CYS A 13 -1.11 1.47 13.96
C CYS A 13 -0.24 2.14 15.03
N ASP A 14 -0.80 2.31 16.24
CA ASP A 14 -0.02 2.72 17.39
C ASP A 14 1.16 1.74 17.60
N LYS A 15 2.33 2.30 17.95
CA LYS A 15 3.63 1.61 18.16
C LYS A 15 4.52 1.40 16.93
N GLY A 16 4.45 2.28 15.93
CA GLY A 16 5.42 2.28 14.82
C GLY A 16 5.22 1.12 13.83
N VAL A 17 4.00 0.57 13.78
CA VAL A 17 3.63 -0.48 12.83
C VAL A 17 2.83 0.14 11.70
N LEU A 18 3.32 -0.01 10.47
CA LEU A 18 2.59 0.34 9.27
C LEU A 18 1.84 -0.89 8.75
N ARG A 19 0.53 -0.77 8.54
CA ARG A 19 -0.28 -1.80 7.88
C ARG A 19 -0.71 -1.32 6.51
N LEU A 20 -0.47 -2.15 5.50
CA LEU A 20 -0.86 -1.93 4.11
C LEU A 20 -1.82 -3.05 3.71
N LEU A 21 -3.06 -2.69 3.36
CA LEU A 21 -4.11 -3.63 3.01
C LEU A 21 -4.46 -3.52 1.52
N MET A 22 -4.27 -4.61 0.79
CA MET A 22 -4.68 -4.72 -0.61
C MET A 22 -6.19 -4.97 -0.69
N ASN A 23 -6.89 -4.12 -1.44
CA ASN A 23 -8.34 -4.09 -1.57
C ASN A 23 -8.79 -4.05 -3.04
N ASN A 24 -8.30 -4.99 -3.84
CA ASN A 24 -8.77 -5.21 -5.20
C ASN A 24 -9.68 -6.45 -5.25
N LEU A 25 -10.90 -6.30 -4.72
CA LEU A 25 -11.86 -7.39 -4.62
C LEU A 25 -12.21 -7.99 -6.00
N ASP A 26 -12.35 -7.13 -7.02
CA ASP A 26 -12.75 -7.52 -8.38
C ASP A 26 -11.76 -8.51 -9.02
N GLN A 27 -10.48 -8.42 -8.64
CA GLN A 27 -9.43 -9.34 -9.11
C GLN A 27 -8.91 -10.27 -8.01
N LYS A 28 -9.65 -10.42 -6.90
CA LYS A 28 -9.26 -11.25 -5.74
C LYS A 28 -7.84 -10.94 -5.25
N ASN A 29 -7.44 -9.67 -5.26
CA ASN A 29 -6.09 -9.21 -4.92
C ASN A 29 -4.96 -9.82 -5.77
N ALA A 30 -5.24 -10.22 -7.02
CA ALA A 30 -4.19 -10.57 -7.96
C ALA A 30 -3.18 -9.41 -8.08
N LEU A 31 -1.91 -9.71 -7.87
CA LEU A 31 -0.83 -8.73 -7.88
C LEU A 31 -0.37 -8.50 -9.32
N SER A 32 -0.83 -7.40 -9.92
CA SER A 32 -0.25 -6.91 -11.16
C SER A 32 1.07 -6.18 -10.89
N GLU A 33 1.89 -6.01 -11.92
CA GLU A 33 3.14 -5.23 -11.85
C GLU A 33 2.90 -3.83 -11.27
N ASN A 34 1.82 -3.16 -11.69
CA ASN A 34 1.46 -1.84 -11.17
C ASN A 34 1.17 -1.88 -9.66
N MET A 35 0.49 -2.92 -9.16
CA MET A 35 0.25 -3.07 -7.72
C MET A 35 1.54 -3.32 -6.94
N MET A 36 2.46 -4.09 -7.53
CA MET A 36 3.75 -4.37 -6.92
C MET A 36 4.60 -3.10 -6.83
N ASN A 37 4.58 -2.26 -7.86
CA ASN A 37 5.25 -0.95 -7.85
C ASN A 37 4.68 -0.03 -6.77
N ILE A 38 3.35 0.08 -6.66
CA ILE A 38 2.69 0.87 -5.62
C ILE A 38 3.08 0.39 -4.21
N LEU A 39 3.11 -0.93 -3.98
CA LEU A 39 3.55 -1.50 -2.70
C LEU A 39 5.01 -1.17 -2.38
N ILE A 40 5.90 -1.31 -3.37
CA ILE A 40 7.33 -1.02 -3.21
C ILE A 40 7.55 0.47 -2.91
N ASP A 41 6.83 1.36 -3.58
CA ASP A 41 6.94 2.80 -3.38
C ASP A 41 6.52 3.17 -1.95
N GLU A 42 5.43 2.60 -1.43
CA GLU A 42 4.97 2.89 -0.06
C GLU A 42 5.94 2.35 1.01
N ILE A 43 6.52 1.16 0.77
CA ILE A 43 7.54 0.57 1.65
C ILE A 43 8.81 1.44 1.65
N LYS A 44 9.28 1.85 0.47
CA LYS A 44 10.46 2.71 0.33
C LYS A 44 10.26 4.05 1.03
N LEU A 45 9.08 4.66 0.86
CA LEU A 45 8.73 5.92 1.51
C LEU A 45 8.90 5.85 3.05
N HIS A 46 8.54 4.72 3.66
CA HIS A 46 8.61 4.57 5.13
C HIS A 46 9.93 3.99 5.64
N LEU A 47 10.71 3.30 4.80
CA LEU A 47 12.01 2.76 5.19
C LEU A 47 13.19 3.71 4.91
N LEU A 48 13.06 4.62 3.93
CA LEU A 48 14.17 5.47 3.49
C LEU A 48 14.06 6.92 3.98
N ILE A 49 12.98 7.29 4.66
CA ILE A 49 12.86 8.60 5.31
C ILE A 49 13.15 8.38 6.80
N PRO A 50 14.31 8.80 7.34
CA PRO A 50 14.55 8.75 8.77
C PRO A 50 13.56 9.69 9.51
N PRO A 51 13.24 9.40 10.78
CA PRO A 51 12.26 10.16 11.57
C PRO A 51 12.61 11.64 11.72
#